data_AF-A0A7C6NAP2-F1
#
_entry.id   AF-A0A7C6NAP2-F1
#
_cell.length_a   1.000
_cell.length_b   1.000
_cell.length_c   1.000
_cell.angle_alpha   90.00
_cell.angle_beta   90.00
_cell.angle_gamma   90.00
#
_symmetry.space_group_name_H-M   'P 1'
#
loop_
_entity.id
_entity.type
_entity.pdbx_description
1 polymer ?
#
loop_
_entity_poly.entity_id
_entity_poly.type
_entity_poly.pdbx_seq_one_letter_code
_entity_poly.pdbx_strand_id
1 'polypeptide(L)'
;MVVPAREDGFKEVFIGENCWYAIRISAAMLSKIKHIAVYQVAPVSAITHIADVKGIEKYKDTDKYIVYFKGNAKPIKKYITLSGKTKGEAPQAPRYTSYAKLLEASTLDDLWK
;
A
#
# COMPACT_ATOMS: atom_id res chain seq x y z
N MET A 1 0.84 -5.92 0.81
CA MET A 1 -0.03 -5.04 1.63
C MET A 1 -0.45 -3.83 0.81
N VAL A 2 -1.45 -3.09 1.25
CA VAL A 2 -1.91 -1.83 0.64
C VAL A 2 -1.87 -0.71 1.68
N VAL A 3 -1.30 0.44 1.35
CA VAL A 3 -1.30 1.64 2.21
C VAL A 3 -2.05 2.79 1.52
N PRO A 4 -2.84 3.58 2.26
CA PRO A 4 -3.42 4.80 1.72
C PRO A 4 -2.38 5.93 1.71
N ALA A 5 -2.33 6.70 0.62
CA ALA A 5 -1.48 7.88 0.48
C ALA A 5 -2.27 9.05 -0.10
N ARG A 6 -2.00 10.24 0.45
CA ARG A 6 -2.30 11.53 -0.20
C ARG A 6 -1.31 11.80 -1.32
N GLU A 7 -1.62 12.77 -2.17
CA GLU A 7 -0.81 13.06 -3.36
C GLU A 7 0.64 13.41 -3.03
N ASP A 8 0.85 14.25 -2.02
CA ASP A 8 2.15 14.63 -1.46
C ASP A 8 2.93 13.41 -0.98
N GLY A 9 2.34 12.61 -0.10
CA GLY A 9 2.96 11.38 0.39
C GLY A 9 3.27 10.38 -0.74
N PHE A 10 2.39 10.27 -1.74
CA PHE A 10 2.66 9.43 -2.89
C PHE A 10 3.86 9.93 -3.71
N LYS A 11 3.90 11.21 -4.07
CA LYS A 11 4.94 11.77 -4.93
C LYS A 11 6.29 11.87 -4.22
N GLU A 12 6.31 12.47 -3.04
CA GLU A 12 7.56 12.79 -2.33
C GLU A 12 8.15 11.55 -1.67
N VAL A 13 7.32 10.75 -1.00
CA VAL A 13 7.80 9.63 -0.18
C VAL A 13 7.74 8.31 -0.94
N PHE A 14 6.56 7.92 -1.42
CA PHE A 14 6.38 6.60 -2.01
C PHE A 14 7.16 6.45 -3.34
N ILE A 15 7.17 7.50 -4.17
CA ILE A 15 7.92 7.53 -5.43
C ILE A 15 9.29 8.19 -5.27
N GLY A 16 9.38 9.34 -4.61
CA GLY A 16 10.62 10.11 -4.51
C GLY A 16 11.68 9.46 -3.61
N GLU A 17 11.27 8.96 -2.44
CA GLU A 17 12.19 8.38 -1.46
C GLU A 17 12.22 6.85 -1.47
N ASN A 18 11.36 6.18 -2.26
CA ASN A 18 11.27 4.73 -2.34
C ASN A 18 11.06 4.05 -0.97
N CYS A 19 10.23 4.66 -0.13
CA CYS A 19 9.89 4.09 1.16
C CYS A 19 8.48 4.50 1.62
N TRP A 20 8.07 3.98 2.79
CA TRP A 20 6.86 4.42 3.46
C TRP A 20 7.04 4.42 4.97
N TYR A 21 6.86 5.59 5.59
CA TYR A 21 7.16 5.82 7.00
C TYR A 21 5.99 5.52 7.94
N ALA A 22 6.34 5.27 9.19
CA ALA A 22 5.46 5.43 10.34
C ALA A 22 4.13 4.66 10.26
N ILE A 23 4.16 3.41 9.78
CA ILE A 23 2.98 2.52 9.76
C ILE A 23 3.04 1.44 10.84
N ARG A 24 1.88 1.09 11.39
CA ARG A 24 1.77 -0.08 12.29
C ARG A 24 1.70 -1.35 11.47
N ILE A 25 2.55 -2.31 11.82
CA ILE A 25 2.58 -3.64 11.22
C ILE A 25 2.54 -4.65 12.36
N SER A 26 1.68 -5.65 12.24
CA SER A 26 1.62 -6.74 13.23
C SER A 26 2.91 -7.58 13.14
N ALA A 27 3.45 -8.00 14.29
CA ALA A 27 4.70 -8.75 14.35
C ALA A 27 4.68 -10.00 13.46
N ALA A 28 3.55 -10.72 13.41
CA ALA A 28 3.35 -11.91 12.58
C ALA A 28 3.41 -11.64 11.06
N MET A 29 3.26 -10.38 10.64
CA MET A 29 3.26 -10.00 9.23
C MET A 29 4.60 -9.44 8.76
N LEU A 30 5.50 -9.01 9.66
CA LEU A 30 6.79 -8.39 9.31
C LEU A 30 7.58 -9.23 8.30
N SER A 31 7.68 -10.54 8.51
CA SER A 31 8.41 -11.44 7.61
C SER A 31 7.66 -11.77 6.31
N LYS A 32 6.33 -11.62 6.30
CA LYS A 32 5.43 -12.00 5.19
C LYS A 32 5.23 -10.89 4.16
N ILE A 33 5.54 -9.64 4.52
CA ILE A 33 5.37 -8.50 3.62
C ILE A 33 6.51 -8.49 2.61
N LYS A 34 6.22 -8.92 1.39
CA LYS A 34 7.16 -8.88 0.25
C LYS A 34 6.88 -7.76 -0.75
N HIS A 35 5.63 -7.29 -0.77
CA HIS A 35 5.16 -6.24 -1.68
C HIS A 35 4.28 -5.24 -0.92
N ILE A 36 4.38 -3.98 -1.33
CA ILE A 36 3.55 -2.87 -0.85
C ILE A 36 2.94 -2.13 -2.03
N ALA A 37 1.63 -1.97 -2.02
CA ALA A 37 0.89 -1.21 -3.01
C ALA A 37 0.31 0.04 -2.38
N VAL A 38 0.09 1.07 -3.19
CA VAL A 38 -0.42 2.37 -2.73
C VAL A 38 -1.81 2.63 -3.29
N TYR A 39 -2.76 2.86 -2.39
CA TYR A 39 -4.06 3.45 -2.70
C TYR A 39 -3.92 4.97 -2.63
N GLN A 40 -3.99 5.63 -3.77
CA GLN A 40 -4.08 7.08 -3.82
C GLN A 40 -5.52 7.47 -3.47
N VAL A 41 -5.68 8.35 -2.47
CA VAL A 41 -7.00 8.88 -2.09
C VAL A 41 -7.55 9.83 -3.17
N ALA A 42 -8.66 10.51 -2.89
CA ALA A 42 -9.21 11.49 -3.82
C ALA A 42 -8.13 12.51 -4.25
N PRO A 43 -8.08 12.88 -5.55
CA PRO A 43 -9.08 12.59 -6.59
C PRO A 43 -8.95 11.21 -7.27
N VAL A 44 -7.82 10.52 -7.13
CA VAL A 44 -7.54 9.28 -7.89
C VAL A 44 -8.39 8.10 -7.42
N SER A 45 -8.54 7.94 -6.10
CA SER A 45 -9.37 6.91 -5.46
C SER A 45 -9.14 5.47 -5.98
N ALA A 46 -7.87 5.10 -6.13
CA ALA A 46 -7.49 3.79 -6.66
C ALA A 46 -6.12 3.31 -6.17
N ILE A 47 -5.91 1.99 -6.19
CA ILE A 47 -4.56 1.43 -6.15
C ILE A 47 -3.93 1.59 -7.52
N THR A 48 -2.71 2.13 -7.55
CA THR A 48 -2.06 2.55 -8.81
C THR A 48 -0.67 2.00 -8.99
N HIS A 49 0.08 1.79 -7.90
CA HIS A 49 1.47 1.35 -7.96
C HIS A 49 1.74 0.27 -6.93
N ILE A 50 2.77 -0.52 -7.22
CA ILE A 50 3.29 -1.56 -6.34
C ILE A 50 4.82 -1.54 -6.34
N ALA A 51 5.40 -1.79 -5.17
CA ALA A 51 6.84 -1.87 -4.98
C ALA A 51 7.23 -3.16 -4.26
N ASP A 52 8.41 -3.68 -4.60
CA ASP A 52 9.04 -4.79 -3.89
C ASP A 52 9.68 -4.27 -2.61
N VAL A 53 9.44 -4.96 -1.50
CA VAL A 53 9.99 -4.57 -0.20
C VAL A 53 11.42 -5.08 -0.07
N LYS A 54 12.33 -4.15 0.24
CA LYS A 54 13.74 -4.43 0.57
C LYS A 54 13.90 -4.84 2.02
N GLY A 55 13.26 -4.10 2.93
CA GLY A 55 13.38 -4.29 4.36
C GLY A 55 12.33 -3.51 5.12
N ILE A 56 12.12 -3.89 6.37
CA ILE A 56 11.21 -3.23 7.30
C ILE A 56 11.95 -3.01 8.59
N GLU A 57 12.01 -1.76 9.05
CA GLU A 57 12.75 -1.37 10.24
C GLU A 57 11.84 -0.59 11.19
N LYS A 58 12.18 -0.59 12.49
CA LYS A 58 11.46 0.22 13.46
C LYS A 58 11.66 1.70 13.15
N TYR A 59 10.58 2.45 13.23
CA TYR A 59 10.62 3.89 13.02
C TYR A 59 10.90 4.59 14.34
N LYS A 60 12.16 5.01 14.55
CA LYS A 60 12.60 5.67 15.80
C LYS A 60 12.24 4.82 17.03
N ASP A 61 12.05 5.46 18.18
CA ASP A 61 11.61 4.83 19.43
C ASP A 61 10.08 4.66 19.49
N THR A 62 9.44 4.24 18.40
CA THR A 62 7.97 4.06 18.32
C THR A 62 7.56 2.60 18.05
N ASP A 63 6.26 2.32 18.14
CA ASP A 63 5.63 1.04 17.74
C ASP A 63 5.41 0.92 16.23
N LYS A 64 5.92 1.88 15.44
CA LYS A 64 5.72 1.98 14.00
C LYS A 64 6.96 1.50 13.25
N TYR A 65 6.78 1.30 11.96
CA TYR A 65 7.80 0.81 11.05
C TYR A 65 7.94 1.72 9.84
N ILE A 66 9.14 1.71 9.27
CA ILE A 66 9.43 2.17 7.93
C ILE A 66 9.60 0.96 7.01
N VAL A 67 9.03 1.03 5.81
CA VAL A 67 9.18 0.02 4.76
C VAL A 67 10.04 0.60 3.66
N TYR A 68 11.21 0.01 3.42
CA TYR A 68 12.10 0.40 2.32
C TYR A 68 11.82 -0.43 1.08
N PHE A 69 11.86 0.19 -0.09
CA PHE A 69 11.63 -0.50 -1.36
C PHE A 69 12.96 -0.91 -2.00
N LYS A 70 12.94 -1.97 -2.82
CA LYS A 70 14.12 -2.40 -3.59
C LYS A 70 14.47 -1.43 -4.71
N GLY A 71 13.50 -0.64 -5.15
CA GLY A 71 13.62 0.38 -6.17
C GLY A 71 12.27 1.05 -6.40
N ASN A 72 12.18 1.81 -7.49
CA ASN A 72 10.99 2.58 -7.84
C ASN A 72 9.74 1.71 -7.91
N ALA A 73 8.65 2.20 -7.29
CA ALA A 73 7.36 1.57 -7.42
C ALA A 73 6.91 1.59 -8.89
N LYS A 74 6.33 0.47 -9.33
CA LYS A 74 5.89 0.30 -10.72
C LYS A 74 4.38 0.49 -10.80
N PRO A 75 3.87 1.14 -11.86
CA PRO A 75 2.44 1.21 -12.09
C PRO A 75 1.88 -0.20 -12.30
N ILE A 76 0.68 -0.45 -11.76
CA ILE A 76 -0.04 -1.69 -12.02
C ILE A 76 -0.78 -1.61 -13.37
N LYS A 77 -0.99 -2.75 -14.02
CA LYS A 77 -1.60 -2.80 -15.36
C LYS A 77 -3.01 -2.19 -15.41
N LYS A 78 -3.79 -2.38 -14.35
CA LYS A 78 -5.15 -1.88 -14.22
C LYS A 78 -5.33 -1.30 -12.83
N TYR A 79 -5.79 -0.07 -12.74
CA TYR A 79 -6.08 0.56 -11.45
C TYR A 79 -7.21 -0.17 -10.75
N ILE A 80 -7.03 -0.41 -9.46
CA ILE A 80 -8.04 -1.07 -8.62
C ILE A 80 -8.83 0.04 -7.94
N THR A 81 -10.04 0.30 -8.41
CA THR A 81 -10.86 1.43 -7.96
C THR A 81 -11.80 1.02 -6.84
N LEU A 82 -12.50 2.00 -6.26
CA LEU A 82 -13.68 1.72 -5.45
C LEU A 82 -14.73 0.99 -6.30
N SER A 83 -15.43 0.03 -5.69
CA SER A 83 -16.59 -0.66 -6.28
C SER A 83 -17.81 0.25 -6.37
N GLY A 84 -17.91 1.26 -5.49
CA GLY A 84 -19.07 2.13 -5.34
C GLY A 84 -20.28 1.44 -4.67
N LYS A 85 -20.18 0.16 -4.33
CA LYS A 85 -21.26 -0.65 -3.74
C LYS A 85 -21.22 -0.66 -2.21
N THR A 86 -20.03 -0.53 -1.64
CA THR A 86 -19.79 -0.62 -0.20
C THR A 86 -19.41 0.74 0.38
N LYS A 87 -20.12 1.19 1.43
CA LYS A 87 -19.72 2.40 2.17
C LYS A 87 -18.44 2.11 2.97
N GLY A 88 -17.50 3.06 2.97
CA GLY A 88 -16.25 2.94 3.73
C GLY A 88 -15.21 1.98 3.12
N GLU A 89 -15.31 1.71 1.82
CA GLU A 89 -14.38 0.82 1.09
C GLU A 89 -12.94 1.37 1.02
N ALA A 90 -12.79 2.71 1.03
CA ALA A 90 -11.50 3.37 0.98
C ALA A 90 -10.65 3.04 2.25
N PRO A 91 -9.43 2.49 2.10
CA PRO A 91 -8.57 2.15 3.22
C PRO A 91 -8.21 3.39 4.06
N GLN A 92 -8.46 3.33 5.37
CA GLN A 92 -8.05 4.36 6.33
C GLN A 92 -6.73 4.01 7.04
N ALA A 93 -6.30 2.76 6.91
CA ALA A 93 -5.10 2.21 7.51
C ALA A 93 -4.51 1.15 6.58
N PRO A 94 -3.24 0.71 6.78
CA PRO A 94 -2.67 -0.38 6.02
C PRO A 94 -3.55 -1.64 6.07
N ARG A 95 -3.78 -2.26 4.91
CA ARG A 95 -4.53 -3.51 4.80
C ARG A 95 -3.65 -4.61 4.19
N TYR A 96 -3.84 -5.83 4.68
CA TYR A 96 -3.12 -6.99 4.17
C TYR A 96 -3.93 -7.66 3.05
N THR A 97 -3.23 -8.02 1.98
CA THR A 97 -3.74 -8.81 0.87
C THR A 97 -2.56 -9.56 0.23
N SER A 98 -2.86 -10.57 -0.57
CA SER A 98 -1.86 -11.32 -1.32
C SER A 98 -1.49 -10.60 -2.62
N TYR A 99 -0.30 -10.92 -3.14
CA TYR A 99 0.14 -10.39 -4.43
C TYR A 99 -0.75 -10.89 -5.57
N ALA A 100 -1.19 -12.15 -5.54
CA ALA A 100 -2.10 -12.73 -6.52
C ALA A 100 -3.43 -11.95 -6.60
N LYS A 101 -4.07 -11.68 -5.46
CA LYS A 101 -5.30 -10.88 -5.40
C LYS A 101 -5.10 -9.47 -6.00
N LEU A 102 -3.96 -8.83 -5.73
CA LEU A 102 -3.65 -7.51 -6.30
C LEU A 102 -3.49 -7.51 -7.83
N LEU A 103 -3.07 -8.63 -8.43
CA LEU A 103 -2.90 -8.70 -9.89
C LEU A 103 -4.21 -8.95 -10.63
N GLU A 104 -5.19 -9.58 -9.98
CA GLU A 104 -6.46 -9.99 -10.60
C GLU A 104 -7.62 -9.04 -10.25
N ALA A 105 -7.53 -8.34 -9.12
CA ALA A 105 -8.58 -7.45 -8.65
C ALA A 105 -8.88 -6.31 -9.63
N SER A 106 -10.15 -5.97 -9.74
CA SER A 106 -10.61 -4.77 -10.45
C SER A 106 -11.11 -3.71 -9.48
N THR A 107 -11.61 -4.13 -8.32
CA THR A 107 -12.15 -3.27 -7.27
C THR A 107 -11.56 -3.61 -5.91
N LEU A 108 -11.63 -2.68 -4.94
CA LEU A 108 -11.10 -2.96 -3.60
C LEU A 108 -11.90 -4.06 -2.87
N ASP A 109 -13.19 -4.19 -3.16
CA ASP A 109 -14.02 -5.32 -2.71
C ASP A 109 -13.39 -6.69 -3.04
N ASP A 110 -12.76 -6.85 -4.21
CA ASP A 110 -12.09 -8.11 -4.62
C ASP A 110 -10.89 -8.45 -3.71
N LEU A 111 -10.32 -7.45 -3.04
CA LEU A 111 -9.17 -7.62 -2.15
C LEU A 111 -9.59 -8.01 -0.73
N TRP A 112 -10.74 -7.52 -0.27
CA TRP A 112 -11.16 -7.62 1.14
C TRP A 112 -12.22 -8.68 1.41
N LYS A 113 -12.88 -9.18 0.37
CA LYS A 113 -13.80 -10.32 0.48
C LYS A 113 -13.04 -11.65 0.60
#